data_AF-A0A5E4Q5D0-F1
#
_entry.id   AF-A0A5E4Q5D0-F1
#
_cell.length_a   1.000
_cell.length_b   1.000
_cell.length_c   1.000
_cell.angle_alpha   90.00
_cell.angle_beta   90.00
_cell.angle_gamma   90.00
#
_symmetry.space_group_name_H-M   'P 1'
#
loop_
_entity.id
_entity.type
_entity.pdbx_description
1 polymer ?
#
loop_
_entity_poly.entity_id
_entity_poly.type
_entity_poly.pdbx_seq_one_letter_code
_entity_poly.pdbx_strand_id
1 'polypeptide(L)' 'MGEIAPFLRSIFTDVTGCMLNHQMLGKCARQEMQMMDCFEAYGLDKGLRKCTDFIDELYECQTKKKQFARFVKWENQRI' A
#
# COMPACT_ATOMS: atom_id res chain seq x y z
N MET A 1 14.21 -9.57 5.50
CA MET A 1 12.95 -10.34 5.50
C MET A 1 12.55 -10.59 6.95
N GLY A 2 12.50 -9.52 7.73
CA GLY A 2 12.00 -9.50 9.08
C GLY A 2 10.49 -9.51 9.03
N GLU A 3 9.91 -10.63 9.43
CA GLU A 3 8.47 -10.78 9.60
C GLU A 3 7.96 -9.76 10.62
N ILE A 4 7.12 -8.83 10.17
CA ILE A 4 6.25 -8.05 11.05
C ILE A 4 5.17 -9.02 11.53
N ALA A 5 5.54 -9.97 12.39
CA ALA A 5 4.64 -10.99 12.88
C ALA A 5 3.54 -10.32 13.73
N PRO A 6 2.25 -10.57 13.46
CA PRO A 6 1.17 -10.04 14.27
C PRO A 6 1.33 -10.53 15.71
N PHE A 7 1.31 -9.60 16.66
CA PHE A 7 1.47 -9.87 18.11
C PHE A 7 0.47 -10.90 18.66
N LEU A 8 -0.67 -11.07 18.00
CA LEU A 8 -1.61 -12.17 18.20
C LEU A 8 -1.64 -13.06 16.94
N ARG A 9 -0.88 -14.16 16.96
CA ARG A 9 -0.97 -15.22 15.95
C ARG A 9 -2.27 -16.00 16.13
N SER A 10 -3.29 -15.69 15.35
CA SER A 10 -4.52 -16.47 15.22
C SER A 10 -4.70 -16.94 13.76
N ILE A 11 -5.41 -18.06 13.55
CA ILE A 11 -5.71 -18.60 12.21
C ILE A 11 -6.32 -17.51 11.31
N PHE A 12 -7.09 -16.59 11.89
CA PHE A 12 -7.69 -15.47 11.16
C PHE A 12 -6.66 -14.43 10.69
N THR A 13 -5.66 -14.07 11.50
CA THR A 13 -4.65 -13.05 11.14
C THR A 13 -3.59 -13.58 10.18
N ASP A 14 -3.28 -14.88 10.23
CA ASP A 14 -2.29 -15.52 9.35
C ASP A 14 -2.88 -15.76 7.93
N VAL A 15 -4.14 -16.18 7.86
CA VAL A 15 -4.85 -16.40 6.59
C VAL A 15 -5.23 -15.08 5.91
N THR A 16 -5.64 -14.06 6.66
CA THR A 16 -6.00 -12.75 6.06
C THR A 16 -4.79 -11.92 5.66
N GLY A 17 -3.65 -12.05 6.36
CA GLY A 17 -2.40 -11.37 6.00
C GLY A 17 -1.80 -11.88 4.68
N CYS A 18 -1.87 -13.19 4.43
CA CYS A 18 -1.29 -13.81 3.23
C CYS A 18 -2.18 -13.68 1.97
N MET A 19 -3.51 -13.55 2.16
CA MET A 19 -4.48 -13.38 1.06
C MET A 19 -4.58 -11.96 0.53
N LEU A 20 -4.34 -10.94 1.37
CA LEU A 20 -4.60 -9.54 1.00
C LEU A 20 -3.42 -8.83 0.32
N ASN A 21 -2.16 -9.23 0.59
CA ASN A 21 -1.03 -8.30 0.42
C ASN A 21 0.18 -8.78 -0.42
N HIS A 22 0.06 -9.81 -1.26
CA HIS A 22 1.16 -10.08 -2.21
C HIS A 22 0.79 -10.92 -3.43
N GLN A 23 -0.09 -11.91 -3.26
CA GLN A 23 -0.30 -12.94 -4.30
C GLN A 23 -1.34 -12.55 -5.36
N MET A 24 -2.17 -11.53 -5.12
CA MET A 24 -3.30 -11.15 -5.99
C MET A 24 -3.13 -9.83 -6.76
N LEU A 25 -2.20 -8.93 -6.36
CA LEU A 25 -2.08 -7.57 -6.92
C LEU A 25 -0.78 -7.33 -7.68
N GLY A 26 -0.54 -8.05 -8.78
CA GLY A 26 0.63 -7.83 -9.64
C GLY A 26 0.79 -6.40 -10.19
N LYS A 27 -0.25 -5.56 -10.16
CA LYS A 27 -0.20 -4.15 -10.61
C LYS A 27 0.31 -3.16 -9.56
N CYS A 28 0.19 -3.47 -8.27
CA CYS A 28 0.60 -2.57 -7.17
C CYS A 28 1.69 -3.16 -6.26
N ALA A 29 2.18 -4.36 -6.59
CA ALA A 29 3.19 -5.10 -5.82
C ALA A 29 4.47 -4.28 -5.56
N ARG A 30 4.86 -3.39 -6.48
CA ARG A 30 6.06 -2.54 -6.30
C ARG A 30 5.86 -1.51 -5.19
N GLN A 31 4.74 -0.81 -5.18
CA GLN A 31 4.40 0.21 -4.19
C GLN A 31 4.19 -0.44 -2.81
N GLU A 32 3.56 -1.62 -2.81
CA GLU A 32 3.38 -2.43 -1.61
C GLU A 32 4.72 -2.88 -1.02
N MET A 33 5.65 -3.36 -1.85
CA MET A 33 7.01 -3.73 -1.41
C MET A 33 7.75 -2.55 -0.78
N GLN A 34 7.67 -1.36 -1.39
CA GLN A 34 8.30 -0.15 -0.84
C GLN A 34 7.69 0.30 0.49
N MET A 35 6.37 0.17 0.63
CA MET A 35 5.68 0.43 1.89
C MET A 35 6.13 -0.55 2.98
N MET A 36 6.24 -1.84 2.65
CA MET A 36 6.67 -2.89 3.58
C MET A 36 8.13 -2.71 4.00
N ASP A 37 9.04 -2.35 3.09
CA ASP A 37 10.44 -2.04 3.40
C ASP A 37 10.55 -0.85 4.39
N CYS A 38 9.71 0.17 4.22
CA CYS A 38 9.66 1.31 5.13
C CYS A 38 9.12 0.91 6.51
N PHE A 39 8.11 0.04 6.56
CA PHE A 39 7.60 -0.49 7.83
C PHE A 39 8.61 -1.40 8.53
N GLU A 40 9.38 -2.21 7.80
CA GLU A 40 10.47 -3.03 8.35
C GLU A 40 11.57 -2.14 8.97
N ALA A 41 11.88 -0.99 8.36
CA ALA A 41 12.90 -0.06 8.87
C ALA A 41 12.47 0.73 10.13
N TYR A 42 11.20 1.15 10.23
CA TYR A 42 10.74 2.05 11.29
C TYR A 42 9.85 1.39 12.36
N GLY A 43 9.30 0.21 12.09
CA GLY A 43 8.26 -0.42 12.92
C GLY A 43 6.88 0.22 12.74
N LEU A 44 5.83 -0.43 13.25
CA LEU A 44 4.43 -0.08 12.97
C LEU A 44 4.06 1.34 13.45
N ASP A 45 4.36 1.67 14.71
CA ASP A 45 3.95 2.95 15.33
C ASP A 45 4.59 4.17 14.67
N LYS A 46 5.89 4.09 14.35
CA LYS A 46 6.62 5.19 13.71
C LYS A 46 6.44 5.18 12.20
N GLY A 47 6.24 4.00 11.61
CA GLY A 47 6.02 3.81 10.19
C GLY A 47 4.74 4.48 9.71
N LEU A 48 3.65 4.48 10.50
CA LEU A 48 2.41 5.17 10.13
C LEU A 48 2.59 6.67 9.88
N ARG A 49 3.56 7.30 10.54
CA ARG A 49 3.85 8.73 10.36
C ARG A 49 4.98 9.01 9.38
N LYS A 50 5.97 8.12 9.27
CA LYS A 50 7.14 8.32 8.41
C LYS A 50 6.97 7.74 7.00
N CYS A 51 6.17 6.69 6.85
CA CYS A 51 5.93 5.99 5.59
C CYS A 51 4.64 6.46 4.91
N THR A 52 4.10 7.63 5.29
CA THR A 52 2.85 8.19 4.73
C THR A 52 2.89 8.29 3.22
N ASP A 53 4.04 8.68 2.66
CA ASP A 53 4.21 8.82 1.22
C ASP A 53 4.03 7.48 0.48
N PHE A 54 4.60 6.40 1.03
CA PHE A 54 4.47 5.06 0.46
C PHE A 54 3.04 4.50 0.61
N ILE A 55 2.37 4.81 1.73
CA ILE A 55 0.96 4.45 1.95
C ILE A 55 0.07 5.17 0.94
N ASP A 56 0.31 6.46 0.71
CA ASP A 56 -0.43 7.28 -0.26
C ASP A 56 -0.21 6.81 -1.70
N GLU A 57 0.99 6.34 -2.04
CA GLU A 57 1.28 5.75 -3.35
C GLU A 57 0.58 4.41 -3.56
N LEU A 58 0.55 3.55 -2.54
CA LEU A 58 -0.22 2.30 -2.60
C LEU A 58 -1.72 2.58 -2.74
N TYR A 59 -2.23 3.55 -1.97
CA TYR A 59 -3.62 3.99 -2.05
C TYR A 59 -3.95 4.59 -3.43
N GLU A 60 -3.04 5.37 -4.03
CA GLU A 60 -3.18 5.86 -5.40
C GLU A 60 -3.22 4.73 -6.41
N CYS A 61 -2.37 3.72 -6.25
CA CYS A 61 -2.34 2.58 -7.16
C CYS A 61 -3.66 1.79 -7.12
N GLN A 62 -4.23 1.60 -5.93
CA GLN A 62 -5.50 0.89 -5.73
C GLN A 62 -6.71 1.70 -6.24
N THR A 63 -6.75 3.00 -5.94
CA THR A 63 -7.94 3.84 -6.24
C THR A 63 -7.87 4.57 -7.58
N LYS A 64 -6.66 4.71 -8.15
CA LYS A 64 -6.35 5.51 -9.35
C LYS A 64 -6.90 6.94 -9.32
N LYS A 65 -7.13 7.49 -8.13
CA LYS A 65 -7.79 8.79 -7.92
C LYS A 65 -7.01 9.94 -8.57
N LYS A 66 -5.67 9.96 -8.43
CA LYS A 66 -4.82 11.01 -9.02
C LYS A 66 -4.76 10.88 -10.54
N GLN A 67 -4.71 9.66 -11.08
CA GLN A 67 -4.80 9.40 -12.53
C GLN A 67 -6.14 9.90 -13.11
N PHE A 68 -7.25 9.58 -12.48
CA PHE A 68 -8.57 10.02 -12.93
C PHE A 68 -8.73 11.55 -12.89
N ALA A 69 -8.29 12.20 -11.80
CA ALA A 69 -8.34 13.64 -11.69
C ALA A 69 -7.50 14.36 -12.76
N ARG A 70 -6.37 13.78 -13.17
CA ARG A 70 -5.55 14.30 -14.30
C ARG A 70 -6.30 14.19 -15.62
N PHE A 71 -6.94 13.06 -15.87
CA PHE A 71 -7.74 12.85 -17.08
C PHE A 71 -8.88 13.87 -17.20
N VAL A 72 -9.67 14.05 -16.13
CA VAL A 72 -10.78 15.02 -16.10
C VAL A 72 -10.31 16.46 -16.35
N LYS A 73 -9.15 16.85 -15.79
CA LYS A 73 -8.57 18.17 -16.05
C LYS A 73 -8.21 18.37 -17.51
N TRP A 74 -7.64 17.36 -18.17
CA TRP A 74 -7.32 17.43 -19.60
C TRP A 74 -8.57 17.49 -20.47
N GLU A 75 -9.63 16.77 -20.11
CA GLU A 75 -10.91 16.81 -20.80
C GLU A 75 -11.56 18.19 -20.69
N ASN A 76 -11.59 18.78 -19.50
CA ASN A 76 -12.14 20.13 -19.28
C ASN A 76 -11.35 21.25 -19.99
N GLN A 77 -10.07 21.03 -20.32
CA GLN A 77 -9.27 22.00 -21.08
C GLN A 77 -9.46 21.86 -22.60
N ARG A 78 -10.02 20.75 -23.07
CA ARG A 78 -10.27 20.48 -24.50
C ARG A 78 -11.63 21.00 -24.99
N ILE A 79 -12.47 21.48 -24.09
CA ILE A 79 -13.77 22.16 -24.36
C ILE A 79 -13.54 23.66 -24.21
#